data_AF-A0A935JEN2-F1
#
_entry.id   AF-A0A935JEN2-F1
#
_cell.length_a   1.000
_cell.length_b   1.000
_cell.length_c   1.000
_cell.angle_alpha   90.00
_cell.angle_beta   90.00
_cell.angle_gamma   90.00
#
_symmetry.space_group_name_H-M   'P 1'
#
loop_
_entity.id
_entity.type
_entity.pdbx_description
1 polymer ?
#
loop_
_entity_poly.entity_id
_entity_poly.type
_entity_poly.pdbx_seq_one_letter_code
_entity_poly.pdbx_strand_id
1 'polypeptide(L)'
;MPKTLIKTARSWTVPDGFAIDLGQRKWYVVEAELGHHDVWNHIAKQVSKQIVASLQLTTKQKLEDISADMYEKDEYTKEKFTSLGISSVNVRSN
;
A
#
# COMPACT_ATOMS: atom_id res chain seq x y z
N MET A 1 4.05 3.06 10.40
CA MET A 1 3.61 3.04 9.00
C MET A 1 2.14 3.47 8.94
N PRO A 2 1.70 4.25 7.94
CA PRO A 2 0.34 4.82 7.91
C PRO A 2 -0.73 3.77 7.56
N LYS A 3 -1.83 3.74 8.32
CA LYS A 3 -3.00 2.88 8.08
C LYS A 3 -3.90 3.50 7.01
N THR A 4 -4.25 2.75 5.97
CA THR A 4 -5.06 3.27 4.85
C THR A 4 -6.22 2.36 4.51
N LEU A 5 -7.44 2.90 4.50
CA LEU A 5 -8.66 2.14 4.18
C LEU A 5 -8.76 1.80 2.69
N ILE A 6 -8.99 0.52 2.38
CA ILE A 6 -9.18 -0.01 1.02
C ILE A 6 -10.55 -0.66 0.82
N LYS A 7 -10.97 -0.73 -0.44
CA LYS A 7 -12.35 -0.99 -0.86
C LYS A 7 -12.54 -2.41 -1.38
N THR A 8 -13.59 -3.12 -0.96
CA THR A 8 -14.05 -4.38 -1.59
C THR A 8 -15.46 -4.22 -2.14
N ALA A 9 -15.89 -5.12 -3.04
CA ALA A 9 -17.17 -5.06 -3.74
C ALA A 9 -18.42 -4.88 -2.85
N ARG A 10 -18.35 -5.24 -1.55
CA ARG A 10 -19.44 -5.05 -0.57
C ARG A 10 -18.99 -4.66 0.84
N SER A 11 -17.71 -4.34 1.07
CA SER A 11 -17.18 -4.09 2.43
C SER A 11 -15.90 -3.23 2.43
N TRP A 12 -15.56 -2.66 3.58
CA TRP A 12 -14.31 -1.94 3.81
C TRP A 12 -13.34 -2.81 4.63
N THR A 13 -12.05 -2.72 4.33
CA THR A 13 -10.99 -3.32 5.15
C THR A 13 -9.83 -2.34 5.30
N VAL A 14 -9.17 -2.38 6.45
CA VAL A 14 -8.03 -1.52 6.78
C VAL A 14 -6.89 -2.44 7.16
N PRO A 15 -5.83 -2.53 6.35
CA PRO A 15 -4.63 -3.23 6.75
C PRO A 15 -3.81 -2.42 7.76
N ASP A 16 -2.89 -3.10 8.45
CA ASP A 16 -1.98 -2.43 9.37
C ASP A 16 -0.99 -1.51 8.65
N GLY A 17 -0.64 -1.85 7.41
CA GLY A 17 0.12 -0.95 6.56
C GLY A 17 0.31 -1.45 5.14
N PHE A 18 0.99 -0.61 4.37
CA PHE A 18 1.50 -0.95 3.05
C PHE A 18 3.01 -0.70 3.03
N ALA A 19 3.74 -1.55 2.32
CA ALA A 19 5.16 -1.36 2.05
C ALA A 19 5.38 -1.28 0.54
N ILE A 20 6.18 -0.31 0.10
CA ILE A 20 6.50 -0.11 -1.32
C ILE A 20 7.99 -0.32 -1.48
N ASP A 21 8.35 -1.31 -2.29
CA ASP A 21 9.72 -1.57 -2.70
C ASP A 21 9.95 -0.95 -4.07
N LEU A 22 10.69 0.15 -4.08
CA LEU A 22 11.02 0.93 -5.27
C LEU A 22 11.99 0.18 -6.19
N GLY A 23 12.91 -0.62 -5.63
CA GLY A 23 13.90 -1.37 -6.39
C GLY A 23 13.28 -2.54 -7.14
N GLN A 24 12.36 -3.27 -6.48
CA GLN A 24 11.65 -4.38 -7.10
C GLN A 24 10.39 -3.97 -7.87
N ARG A 25 9.95 -2.70 -7.73
CA ARG A 25 8.68 -2.18 -8.28
C ARG A 25 7.48 -3.00 -7.82
N LYS A 26 7.51 -3.41 -6.56
CA LYS A 26 6.45 -4.19 -5.91
C LYS A 26 5.93 -3.43 -4.72
N TRP A 27 4.68 -3.73 -4.37
CA TRP A 27 4.08 -3.25 -3.13
C TRP A 27 3.47 -4.44 -2.39
N TYR A 28 3.37 -4.31 -1.08
CA TYR A 28 2.96 -5.36 -0.17
C TYR A 28 1.91 -4.82 0.80
N VAL A 29 0.94 -5.66 1.13
CA VAL A 29 0.03 -5.45 2.27
C VAL A 29 0.68 -6.05 3.50
N VAL A 30 0.70 -5.31 4.61
CA VAL A 30 1.31 -5.75 5.87
C VAL A 30 0.21 -5.89 6.92
N GLU A 31 0.14 -7.07 7.53
CA GLU A 31 -0.71 -7.39 8.68
C GLU A 31 0.15 -7.86 9.85
N ALA A 32 -0.14 -7.36 11.05
CA ALA A 32 0.52 -7.77 12.28
C ALA A 32 -0.51 -8.40 13.22
N GLU A 33 -0.56 -9.73 13.23
CA GLU A 33 -1.51 -10.51 14.03
C GLU A 33 -0.86 -11.11 15.27
N LEU A 34 -1.64 -11.26 16.35
CA LEU A 34 -1.18 -11.93 17.56
C LEU A 34 -1.17 -13.45 17.38
N GLY A 35 -0.14 -14.12 17.91
CA GLY A 35 0.06 -15.57 17.72
C GLY A 35 -1.04 -16.48 18.28
N HIS A 36 -1.96 -15.95 19.09
CA HIS A 36 -3.12 -16.67 19.61
C HIS A 36 -4.41 -16.45 18.78
N HIS A 37 -4.34 -15.73 17.66
CA HIS A 37 -5.46 -15.62 16.72
C HIS A 37 -5.58 -16.89 15.86
N ASP A 38 -6.81 -17.33 15.61
CA ASP A 38 -7.07 -18.50 14.76
C ASP A 38 -6.75 -18.18 13.29
N VAL A 39 -5.82 -18.94 12.72
CA VAL A 39 -5.30 -18.72 11.37
C VAL A 39 -6.39 -18.75 10.31
N TRP A 40 -7.36 -19.66 10.43
CA TRP A 40 -8.36 -19.89 9.40
C TRP A 40 -9.59 -18.99 9.54
N ASN A 41 -10.07 -18.83 10.77
CA ASN A 41 -11.28 -18.07 11.06
C ASN A 41 -11.03 -16.55 11.08
N HIS A 42 -9.79 -16.14 11.37
CA HIS A 42 -9.41 -14.73 11.46
C HIS A 42 -8.50 -14.30 10.32
N ILE A 43 -7.27 -14.84 10.26
CA ILE A 43 -6.21 -14.35 9.36
C ILE A 43 -6.58 -14.59 7.89
N ALA A 44 -6.97 -15.82 7.53
CA ALA A 44 -7.30 -16.15 6.15
C ALA A 44 -8.47 -15.32 5.60
N LYS A 45 -9.47 -15.03 6.44
CA LYS A 45 -10.63 -14.20 6.06
C LYS A 45 -10.23 -12.74 5.82
N GLN A 46 -9.34 -12.20 6.64
CA GLN A 46 -8.83 -10.83 6.52
C GLN A 46 -7.97 -10.67 5.27
N VAL A 47 -6.98 -11.56 5.10
CA VAL A 47 -6.11 -11.58 3.92
C VAL A 47 -6.94 -11.72 2.63
N SER A 48 -7.94 -12.60 2.61
CA SER A 48 -8.80 -12.77 1.42
C SER A 48 -9.52 -11.49 1.03
N LYS A 49 -10.06 -10.73 2.00
CA LYS A 49 -10.69 -9.44 1.73
C LYS A 49 -9.71 -8.42 1.19
N GLN A 50 -8.49 -8.39 1.72
CA GLN A 50 -7.46 -7.44 1.32
C GLN A 50 -6.92 -7.75 -0.08
N ILE A 51 -6.78 -9.04 -0.45
CA ILE A 51 -6.46 -9.45 -1.82
C ILE A 51 -7.54 -8.92 -2.77
N VAL A 52 -8.82 -9.19 -2.49
CA VAL A 52 -9.91 -8.70 -3.34
C VAL A 52 -9.92 -7.16 -3.43
N ALA A 53 -9.61 -6.48 -2.33
CA ALA A 53 -9.52 -5.02 -2.31
C ALA A 53 -8.35 -4.48 -3.13
N SER A 54 -7.19 -5.16 -3.09
CA SER A 54 -5.97 -4.79 -3.83
C SER A 54 -6.15 -4.84 -5.34
N LEU A 55 -7.06 -5.69 -5.83
CA LEU A 55 -7.38 -5.83 -7.24
C LEU A 55 -8.27 -4.70 -7.77
N GLN A 56 -8.87 -3.88 -6.90
CA GLN A 56 -9.70 -2.76 -7.33
C GLN A 56 -8.84 -1.60 -7.84
N LEU A 57 -9.21 -1.06 -9.01
CA LEU A 57 -8.53 0.10 -9.61
C LEU A 57 -8.47 1.30 -8.65
N THR A 58 -9.53 1.51 -7.88
CA THR A 58 -9.64 2.59 -6.89
C THR A 58 -8.61 2.46 -5.77
N THR A 59 -8.30 1.23 -5.33
CA THR A 59 -7.24 0.96 -4.34
C THR A 59 -5.88 1.29 -4.93
N LYS A 60 -5.62 0.88 -6.18
CA LYS A 60 -4.37 1.20 -6.87
C LYS A 60 -4.15 2.71 -7.00
N GLN A 61 -5.17 3.44 -7.48
CA GLN A 61 -5.11 4.91 -7.61
C GLN A 61 -4.82 5.58 -6.26
N LYS A 62 -5.49 5.15 -5.19
CA LYS A 62 -5.27 5.70 -3.86
C LYS A 62 -3.84 5.45 -3.35
N LEU A 63 -3.27 4.28 -3.62
CA LEU A 63 -1.87 3.99 -3.26
C LEU A 63 -0.90 4.85 -4.07
N GLU A 64 -1.16 5.07 -5.36
CA GLU A 64 -0.38 5.99 -6.20
C GLU A 64 -0.42 7.42 -5.62
N ASP A 65 -1.60 7.91 -5.25
CA ASP A 65 -1.79 9.25 -4.68
C ASP A 65 -0.99 9.43 -3.38
N ILE A 66 -1.08 8.46 -2.47
CA ILE A 66 -0.36 8.47 -1.19
C ILE A 66 1.15 8.41 -1.44
N SER A 67 1.59 7.59 -2.38
CA SER A 67 3.02 7.43 -2.70
C SER A 67 3.60 8.73 -3.28
N ALA A 68 2.85 9.39 -4.16
CA ALA A 68 3.24 10.68 -4.73
C ALA A 68 3.30 11.77 -3.64
N ASP A 69 2.29 11.83 -2.77
CA ASP A 69 2.25 12.78 -1.66
C ASP A 69 3.42 12.57 -0.68
N MET A 70 3.74 11.31 -0.37
CA MET A 70 4.90 10.95 0.45
C MET A 70 6.21 11.38 -0.21
N TYR A 71 6.38 11.12 -1.50
CA TYR A 71 7.56 11.56 -2.24
C TYR A 71 7.69 13.09 -2.21
N GLU A 72 6.61 13.84 -2.40
CA GLU A 72 6.66 15.31 -2.41
C GLU A 72 7.02 15.91 -1.05
N LYS A 73 6.55 15.29 0.04
CA LYS A 73 6.67 15.82 1.40
C LYS A 73 7.87 15.30 2.20
N ASP A 74 8.41 14.14 1.86
CA ASP A 74 9.50 13.49 2.62
C ASP A 74 10.82 13.50 1.83
N GLU A 75 11.77 14.34 2.27
CA GLU A 75 13.11 14.45 1.65
C GLU A 75 13.88 13.13 1.69
N TYR A 76 13.74 12.33 2.76
CA TYR A 76 14.37 11.01 2.83
C TYR A 76 13.88 10.07 1.73
N THR A 77 12.58 10.11 1.44
CA THR A 77 12.00 9.37 0.32
C THR A 77 12.54 9.88 -1.01
N LYS A 78 12.70 11.19 -1.22
CA LYS A 78 13.30 11.75 -2.45
C LYS A 78 14.76 11.31 -2.66
N GLU A 79 15.57 11.34 -1.61
CA GLU A 79 16.96 10.85 -1.67
C GLU A 79 17.04 9.37 -2.06
N LYS A 80 16.11 8.53 -1.57
CA LYS A 80 16.02 7.13 -1.99
C LYS A 80 15.71 6.95 -3.47
N PHE A 81 14.76 7.72 -4.01
CA PHE A 81 14.47 7.68 -5.45
C PHE A 81 15.69 8.10 -6.27
N THR A 82 16.39 9.15 -5.84
CA THR A 82 17.60 9.67 -6.51
C THR A 82 18.74 8.66 -6.48
N SER A 83 19.02 8.06 -5.31
CA SER A 83 20.08 7.04 -5.17
C SER A 83 19.79 5.75 -5.95
N LEU A 84 18.52 5.41 -6.17
CA LEU A 84 18.11 4.30 -7.02
C LEU A 84 18.03 4.66 -8.51
N GLY A 85 18.37 5.90 -8.90
CA GLY A 85 18.32 6.36 -10.29
C GLY A 85 16.90 6.42 -10.87
N ILE A 86 15.87 6.52 -10.01
CA ILE A 86 14.47 6.56 -10.41
C ILE A 86 14.11 8.01 -10.74
N SER A 87 13.94 8.30 -12.03
CA SER A 87 13.49 9.61 -12.48
C SER A 87 12.06 9.88 -12.00
N SER A 88 11.86 10.95 -11.23
CA SER A 88 10.52 11.41 -10.87
C SER A 88 9.86 12.06 -12.09
N VAL A 89 8.91 11.38 -12.72
CA VAL A 89 8.02 12.00 -13.71
C VAL A 89 6.70 12.27 -13.02
N ASN A 90 6.42 13.54 -12.73
CA ASN A 90 5.09 13.94 -12.27
C ASN A 90 4.18 14.10 -13.50
N VAL A 91 3.44 13.04 -13.85
CA VAL A 91 2.53 13.02 -15.01
C VAL A 91 1.24 13.82 -14.74
N ARG A 92 1.07 14.39 -13.54
CA ARG A 92 -0.19 15.01 -13.10
C ARG A 92 -0.16 16.53 -12.99
N SER A 93 0.93 17.19 -13.38
CA SER A 93 0.93 18.63 -13.64
C SER A 93 0.39 18.91 -15.05
N ASN A 94 -0.93 18.85 -15.22
CA ASN A 94 -1.64 19.49 -16.32
C ASN A 94 -3.04 19.91 -15.85
#